data_AF-A0AAU2KLT9-F1
#
_entry.id   AF-A0AAU2KLT9-F1
#
_cell.length_a   1.000
_cell.length_b   1.000
_cell.length_c   1.000
_cell.angle_alpha   90.00
_cell.angle_beta   90.00
_cell.angle_gamma   90.00
#
_symmetry.space_group_name_H-M   'P 1'
#
loop_
_entity.id
_entity.type
_entity.pdbx_description
1 polymer ?
#
loop_
_entity_poly.entity_id
_entity_poly.type
_entity_poly.pdbx_seq_one_letter_code
_entity_poly.pdbx_strand_id
1 'polypeptide(L)'
;MTGVLGLLLGFFGLPTIVSSPTAKTVRETAPVTATPPPASPGPTAGPTDKQSPAAPLEPIRKTNIHMTIRYYLSFSLDPVTPREGEGDFNFFALGDGEINSTGGTVVRLDPGQQGSLDVCISDTRYVRRLEVAELTPGTQLCVVNKANVGLIEIRALPDPKASSSYLTFDATIWRQAVRPEGTH
;
A
#
# COMPACT_ATOMS: atom_id res chain seq x y z
N MET A 1 29.13 12.65 43.93
CA MET A 1 27.73 12.59 44.41
C MET A 1 27.04 11.45 43.69
N THR A 2 26.81 10.38 44.42
CA THR A 2 26.12 9.14 44.07
C THR A 2 24.60 9.36 44.04
N GLY A 3 23.88 8.64 43.18
CA GLY A 3 22.42 8.60 43.20
C GLY A 3 21.84 7.55 42.27
N VAL A 4 21.77 6.29 42.74
CA VAL A 4 20.95 5.20 42.20
C VAL A 4 19.67 5.14 43.03
N LEU A 5 18.49 5.00 42.40
CA LEU A 5 17.24 4.48 42.98
C LEU A 5 16.19 4.45 41.85
N GLY A 6 15.34 3.46 41.62
CA GLY A 6 14.91 2.31 42.40
C GLY A 6 13.46 2.01 42.00
N LEU A 7 13.20 0.76 41.65
CA LEU A 7 11.95 0.14 41.19
C LEU A 7 10.79 0.27 42.21
N LEU A 8 9.52 0.39 41.77
CA LEU A 8 8.36 -0.01 42.58
C LEU A 8 7.21 -0.55 41.72
N LEU A 9 6.75 -1.75 42.12
CA LEU A 9 5.61 -2.53 41.61
C LEU A 9 4.26 -1.96 42.08
N GLY A 10 3.18 -2.22 41.34
CA GLY A 10 1.81 -1.98 41.78
C GLY A 10 0.79 -2.87 41.06
N PHE A 11 0.34 -3.92 41.75
CA PHE A 11 -0.79 -4.81 41.45
C PHE A 11 -2.10 -4.17 41.93
N PHE A 12 -3.15 -4.04 41.10
CA PHE A 12 -4.59 -3.90 41.45
C PHE A 12 -5.36 -3.96 40.11
N GLY A 13 -6.45 -4.68 39.84
CA GLY A 13 -7.42 -5.53 40.54
C GLY A 13 -8.56 -5.78 39.52
N LEU A 14 -9.20 -6.96 39.53
CA LEU A 14 -10.35 -7.29 38.66
C LEU A 14 -11.65 -6.58 39.13
N PRO A 15 -12.63 -6.38 38.21
CA PRO A 15 -14.05 -6.49 38.57
C PRO A 15 -14.77 -7.50 37.66
N THR A 16 -15.22 -8.64 38.18
CA THR A 16 -16.59 -8.95 38.69
C THR A 16 -17.69 -8.97 37.62
N ILE A 17 -18.12 -10.18 37.26
CA ILE A 17 -19.33 -10.49 36.49
C ILE A 17 -20.55 -10.22 37.39
N VAL A 18 -21.42 -9.31 36.97
CA VAL A 18 -22.74 -9.09 37.58
C VAL A 18 -23.76 -9.98 36.87
N SER A 19 -24.30 -10.96 37.58
CA SER A 19 -25.50 -11.69 37.24
C SER A 19 -26.73 -10.86 37.64
N SER A 20 -27.65 -10.62 36.70
CA SER A 20 -28.98 -10.05 36.97
C SER A 20 -30.09 -11.11 36.83
N PRO A 21 -31.06 -11.16 37.76
CA PRO A 21 -32.11 -12.19 37.79
C PRO A 21 -33.49 -11.69 37.31
N THR A 22 -34.36 -12.66 36.98
CA THR A 22 -35.83 -12.65 37.10
C THR A 22 -36.69 -12.26 35.88
N ALA A 23 -37.35 -13.27 35.31
CA ALA A 23 -38.79 -13.24 34.96
C ALA A 23 -39.33 -14.68 35.09
N LYS A 24 -39.94 -15.03 36.23
CA LYS A 24 -41.39 -15.16 36.48
C LYS A 24 -42.12 -16.24 35.64
N THR A 25 -42.23 -17.39 36.30
CA THR A 25 -43.27 -18.45 36.33
C THR A 25 -44.56 -18.29 35.51
N VAL A 26 -44.91 -19.35 34.77
CA VAL A 26 -46.28 -19.87 34.63
C VAL A 26 -46.26 -21.39 34.88
N ARG A 27 -47.11 -21.86 35.80
CA ARG A 27 -47.47 -23.28 36.03
C ARG A 27 -48.82 -23.50 35.36
N GLU A 28 -49.02 -24.62 34.64
CA GLU A 28 -50.30 -25.35 34.52
C GLU A 28 -50.09 -26.70 33.76
N THR A 29 -50.00 -27.81 34.53
CA THR A 29 -50.76 -29.08 34.40
C THR A 29 -50.62 -30.06 33.19
N ALA A 30 -49.85 -31.14 33.44
CA ALA A 30 -50.10 -32.60 33.16
C ALA A 30 -49.86 -33.22 31.74
N PRO A 31 -49.67 -34.57 31.61
CA PRO A 31 -48.55 -35.15 30.87
C PRO A 31 -48.96 -35.93 29.61
N VAL A 32 -48.06 -36.00 28.63
CA VAL A 32 -48.08 -37.05 27.60
C VAL A 32 -46.66 -37.50 27.29
N THR A 33 -46.40 -38.75 27.66
CA THR A 33 -45.20 -39.53 27.35
C THR A 33 -45.07 -39.73 25.84
N ALA A 34 -44.02 -39.20 25.24
CA ALA A 34 -43.45 -39.72 24.00
C ALA A 34 -41.95 -39.37 23.94
N THR A 35 -41.10 -40.38 24.07
CA THR A 35 -39.64 -40.27 23.89
C THR A 35 -39.28 -40.55 22.43
N PRO A 36 -38.50 -39.66 21.79
CA PRO A 36 -37.40 -40.09 20.91
C PRO A 36 -36.06 -39.39 21.27
N PRO A 37 -34.90 -39.90 20.77
CA PRO A 37 -33.60 -39.84 21.47
C PRO A 37 -32.67 -38.70 20.96
N PRO A 38 -31.40 -38.64 21.44
CA PRO A 38 -30.80 -37.49 22.11
C PRO A 38 -30.34 -36.35 21.18
N ALA A 39 -30.47 -35.11 21.66
CA ALA A 39 -29.86 -33.94 21.05
C ALA A 39 -28.33 -34.01 21.16
N SER A 40 -27.65 -33.97 20.02
CA SER A 40 -26.21 -33.76 19.96
C SER A 40 -25.89 -32.25 20.08
N PRO A 41 -24.79 -31.88 20.74
CA PRO A 41 -24.45 -30.51 21.08
C PRO A 41 -24.02 -29.69 19.86
N GLY A 42 -24.48 -28.44 19.75
CA GLY A 42 -23.68 -27.39 19.06
C GLY A 42 -22.43 -27.08 19.88
N PRO A 43 -21.39 -26.39 19.36
CA PRO A 43 -21.40 -25.48 18.23
C PRO A 43 -20.29 -25.76 17.20
N THR A 44 -20.43 -25.28 15.96
CA THR A 44 -19.25 -25.02 15.13
C THR A 44 -19.46 -23.69 14.44
N ALA A 45 -18.91 -22.65 15.07
CA ALA A 45 -18.53 -21.44 14.38
C ALA A 45 -17.47 -21.81 13.33
N GLY A 46 -17.70 -21.40 12.10
CA GLY A 46 -16.70 -21.46 11.05
C GLY A 46 -17.19 -20.68 9.82
N PRO A 47 -16.29 -20.29 8.92
CA PRO A 47 -14.97 -19.71 9.14
C PRO A 47 -15.04 -18.17 9.05
N THR A 48 -14.07 -17.53 9.70
CA THR A 48 -13.70 -16.13 9.57
C THR A 48 -13.84 -15.64 8.13
N ASP A 49 -14.62 -14.58 7.94
CA ASP A 49 -14.64 -13.79 6.71
C ASP A 49 -13.19 -13.48 6.34
N LYS A 50 -12.68 -14.14 5.30
CA LYS A 50 -11.49 -13.67 4.60
C LYS A 50 -11.91 -12.33 4.02
N GLN A 51 -11.58 -11.26 4.73
CA GLN A 51 -11.76 -9.91 4.24
C GLN A 51 -11.02 -9.82 2.91
N SER A 52 -11.80 -9.84 1.83
CA SER A 52 -11.30 -9.64 0.49
C SER A 52 -10.51 -8.33 0.50
N PRO A 53 -9.31 -8.27 -0.09
CA PRO A 53 -8.63 -7.01 -0.28
C PRO A 53 -9.60 -6.01 -0.89
N ALA A 54 -9.66 -4.80 -0.33
CA ALA A 54 -10.44 -3.71 -0.92
C ALA A 54 -10.03 -3.57 -2.39
N ALA A 55 -11.01 -3.42 -3.28
CA ALA A 55 -10.72 -3.18 -4.70
C ALA A 55 -9.77 -1.97 -4.82
N PRO A 56 -8.75 -2.00 -5.70
CA PRO A 56 -7.88 -0.87 -5.91
C PRO A 56 -8.70 0.37 -6.27
N LEU A 57 -8.34 1.52 -5.69
CA LEU A 57 -8.93 2.80 -6.09
C LEU A 57 -8.73 3.02 -7.59
N GLU A 58 -9.66 3.75 -8.21
CA GLU A 58 -9.53 4.12 -9.62
C GLU A 58 -8.19 4.81 -9.88
N PRO A 59 -7.52 4.50 -11.01
CA PRO A 59 -6.21 5.08 -11.30
C PRO A 59 -6.29 6.58 -11.56
N ILE A 60 -5.38 7.32 -10.93
CA ILE A 60 -5.15 8.73 -11.26
C ILE A 60 -4.26 8.77 -12.51
N ARG A 61 -4.75 9.40 -13.57
CA ARG A 61 -4.00 9.58 -14.82
C ARG A 61 -3.57 11.04 -14.98
N LYS A 62 -2.31 11.25 -15.34
CA LYS A 62 -1.72 12.54 -15.67
C LYS A 62 -0.93 12.40 -16.96
N THR A 63 -1.04 13.38 -17.82
CA THR A 63 -0.35 13.39 -19.12
C THR A 63 0.53 14.62 -19.23
N ASN A 64 1.62 14.50 -19.98
CA ASN A 64 2.53 15.57 -20.32
C ASN A 64 3.06 16.33 -19.09
N ILE A 65 3.48 15.58 -18.07
CA ILE A 65 4.16 16.14 -16.90
C ILE A 65 5.58 16.50 -17.32
N HIS A 66 5.99 17.74 -17.03
CA HIS A 66 7.37 18.20 -17.19
C HIS A 66 8.03 18.29 -15.82
N MET A 67 9.11 17.54 -15.62
CA MET A 67 9.83 17.50 -14.35
C MET A 67 11.29 17.88 -14.58
N THR A 68 11.76 18.84 -13.79
CA THR A 68 13.17 19.25 -13.77
C THR A 68 13.97 18.36 -12.81
N ILE A 69 15.29 18.52 -12.83
CA ILE A 69 16.21 17.84 -11.93
C ILE A 69 15.96 18.28 -10.47
N ARG A 70 16.13 17.37 -9.52
CA ARG A 70 15.87 17.51 -8.06
C ARG A 70 14.39 17.62 -7.72
N TYR A 71 13.52 17.25 -8.66
CA TYR A 71 12.07 17.19 -8.45
C TYR A 71 11.59 15.75 -8.44
N TYR A 72 10.44 15.57 -7.82
CA TYR A 72 9.78 14.28 -7.70
C TYR A 72 8.27 14.39 -7.84
N LEU A 73 7.63 13.24 -8.08
CA LEU A 73 6.21 13.04 -7.83
C LEU A 73 6.00 12.28 -6.52
N SER A 74 5.05 12.76 -5.72
CA SER A 74 4.42 11.91 -4.69
C SER A 74 3.12 11.34 -5.23
N PHE A 75 2.98 10.02 -5.13
CA PHE A 75 1.77 9.28 -5.51
C PHE A 75 0.66 9.45 -4.46
N SER A 76 1.03 9.74 -3.21
CA SER A 76 0.07 9.95 -2.11
C SER A 76 -0.54 11.35 -2.09
N LEU A 77 0.12 12.35 -2.67
CA LEU A 77 -0.35 13.74 -2.64
C LEU A 77 -1.38 14.03 -3.75
N ASP A 78 -2.37 14.84 -3.41
CA ASP A 78 -3.35 15.40 -4.34
C ASP A 78 -3.26 16.95 -4.28
N PRO A 79 -2.94 17.64 -5.39
CA PRO A 79 -2.69 17.08 -6.72
C PRO A 79 -1.32 16.39 -6.83
N VAL A 80 -1.28 15.37 -7.69
CA VAL A 80 -0.03 14.76 -8.17
C VAL A 80 0.62 15.75 -9.15
N THR A 81 1.62 16.48 -8.65
CA THR A 81 2.41 17.45 -9.42
C THR A 81 3.88 17.37 -9.01
N PRO A 82 4.82 17.73 -9.90
CA PRO A 82 6.23 17.83 -9.55
C PRO A 82 6.46 18.77 -8.35
N ARG A 83 7.37 18.37 -7.46
CA ARG A 83 7.79 19.14 -6.28
C ARG A 83 9.29 19.04 -6.12
N GLU A 84 9.94 20.07 -5.59
CA GLU A 84 11.36 19.99 -5.22
C GLU A 84 11.54 19.07 -4.00
N GLY A 85 12.58 18.23 -4.04
CA GLY A 85 12.93 17.31 -2.96
C GLY A 85 12.94 15.85 -3.42
N GLU A 86 12.49 14.94 -2.56
CA GLU A 86 12.43 13.51 -2.87
C GLU A 86 11.09 12.87 -2.45
N GLY A 87 10.71 11.81 -3.17
CA GLY A 87 9.52 11.01 -2.92
C GLY A 87 9.44 9.81 -3.87
N ASP A 88 8.28 9.56 -4.46
CA ASP A 88 7.99 8.26 -5.06
C ASP A 88 8.67 8.07 -6.43
N PHE A 89 8.63 9.07 -7.30
CA PHE A 89 9.32 9.06 -8.59
C PHE A 89 10.20 10.30 -8.71
N ASN A 90 11.50 10.11 -8.53
CA ASN A 90 12.47 11.19 -8.49
C ASN A 90 13.24 11.32 -9.81
N PHE A 91 13.62 12.55 -10.16
CA PHE A 91 14.59 12.82 -11.21
C PHE A 91 15.75 13.64 -10.61
N PHE A 92 16.94 13.05 -10.53
CA PHE A 92 18.13 13.67 -9.91
C PHE A 92 19.29 13.81 -10.89
N ALA A 93 20.22 14.73 -10.59
CA ALA A 93 21.46 14.92 -11.33
C ALA A 93 22.60 14.19 -10.63
N LEU A 94 22.80 12.93 -11.01
CA LEU A 94 24.08 12.25 -10.89
C LEU A 94 24.47 11.83 -12.31
N GLY A 95 25.64 12.27 -12.78
CA GLY A 95 26.03 12.09 -14.20
C GLY A 95 25.07 12.78 -15.16
N ASP A 96 24.60 12.05 -16.18
CA ASP A 96 23.63 12.50 -17.18
C ASP A 96 22.16 12.49 -16.68
N GLY A 97 21.96 12.17 -15.39
CA GLY A 97 20.67 12.15 -14.73
C GLY A 97 20.23 10.73 -14.37
N GLU A 98 19.45 10.62 -13.30
CA GLU A 98 18.94 9.34 -12.81
C GLU A 98 17.48 9.41 -12.38
N ILE A 99 16.82 8.26 -12.50
CA ILE A 99 15.50 7.99 -11.96
C ILE A 99 15.65 7.08 -10.75
N ASN A 100 15.03 7.44 -9.63
CA ASN A 100 14.99 6.61 -8.44
C ASN A 100 13.67 6.81 -7.65
N SER A 101 13.53 6.08 -6.55
CA SER A 101 12.36 6.15 -5.67
C SER A 101 12.78 6.16 -4.21
N THR A 102 12.32 7.15 -3.44
CA THR A 102 12.58 7.25 -2.01
C THR A 102 11.62 6.34 -1.26
N GLY A 103 12.17 5.29 -0.62
CA GLY A 103 11.37 4.29 0.09
C GLY A 103 10.63 3.30 -0.83
N GLY A 104 10.97 3.30 -2.12
CA GLY A 104 10.43 2.38 -3.12
C GLY A 104 11.53 1.80 -4.02
N THR A 105 11.09 1.28 -5.16
CA THR A 105 11.93 0.71 -6.21
C THR A 105 11.35 1.02 -7.59
N VAL A 106 12.21 0.99 -8.60
CA VAL A 106 11.84 1.23 -10.00
C VAL A 106 12.27 0.04 -10.86
N VAL A 107 11.49 -0.30 -11.88
CA VAL A 107 11.88 -1.26 -12.92
C VAL A 107 11.53 -0.68 -14.28
N ARG A 108 12.39 -0.92 -15.26
CA ARG A 108 12.12 -0.65 -16.67
C ARG A 108 11.46 -1.87 -17.29
N LEU A 109 10.29 -1.69 -17.90
CA LEU A 109 9.65 -2.75 -18.66
C LEU A 109 10.39 -3.00 -19.97
N ASP A 110 10.31 -4.22 -20.49
CA ASP A 110 10.97 -4.56 -21.75
C ASP A 110 10.32 -3.81 -22.93
N PRO A 111 11.07 -3.54 -24.01
CA PRO A 111 10.50 -2.94 -25.21
C PRO A 111 9.27 -3.72 -25.72
N GLY A 112 8.15 -3.04 -25.90
CA GLY A 112 6.89 -3.64 -26.33
C GLY A 112 6.08 -4.34 -25.23
N GLN A 113 6.60 -4.45 -24.01
CA GLN A 113 5.83 -4.92 -22.85
C GLN A 113 4.88 -3.80 -22.40
N GLN A 114 3.57 -4.04 -22.49
CA GLN A 114 2.57 -3.09 -22.02
C GLN A 114 2.45 -3.16 -20.49
N GLY A 115 2.71 -2.04 -19.83
CA GLY A 115 2.54 -1.86 -18.40
C GLY A 115 1.08 -1.81 -17.99
N SER A 116 0.83 -2.37 -16.81
CA SER A 116 -0.44 -2.39 -16.10
C SER A 116 -0.16 -2.53 -14.61
N LEU A 117 -1.18 -2.36 -13.75
CA LEU A 117 -1.03 -2.60 -12.31
C LEU A 117 -0.47 -4.00 -12.05
N ASP A 118 -1.08 -5.03 -12.66
CA ASP A 118 -0.70 -6.44 -12.47
C ASP A 118 0.74 -6.72 -12.91
N VAL A 119 1.16 -6.14 -14.04
CA VAL A 119 2.56 -6.24 -14.50
C VAL A 119 3.50 -5.59 -13.49
N CYS A 120 3.19 -4.39 -13.00
CA CYS A 120 4.05 -3.71 -12.04
C CYS A 120 4.16 -4.46 -10.72
N ILE A 121 3.07 -4.96 -10.14
CA ILE A 121 3.12 -5.67 -8.85
C ILE A 121 3.77 -7.06 -8.95
N SER A 122 3.83 -7.65 -10.14
CA SER A 122 4.38 -9.00 -10.36
C SER A 122 5.82 -9.02 -10.88
N ASP A 123 6.34 -7.90 -11.40
CA ASP A 123 7.73 -7.83 -11.85
C ASP A 123 8.69 -7.97 -10.66
N THR A 124 9.79 -8.67 -10.87
CA THR A 124 10.80 -8.96 -9.82
C THR A 124 12.14 -8.29 -10.10
N ARG A 125 12.30 -7.57 -11.21
CA ARG A 125 13.56 -6.98 -11.68
C ARG A 125 13.79 -5.56 -11.14
N TYR A 126 13.11 -5.23 -10.05
CA TYR A 126 13.18 -3.93 -9.41
C TYR A 126 14.59 -3.57 -8.96
N VAL A 127 15.00 -2.35 -9.30
CA VAL A 127 16.27 -1.74 -8.93
C VAL A 127 16.03 -0.48 -8.10
N ARG A 128 17.10 0.02 -7.47
CA ARG A 128 17.06 1.28 -6.70
C ARG A 128 17.16 2.52 -7.58
N ARG A 129 17.76 2.38 -8.77
CA ARG A 129 18.11 3.47 -9.66
C ARG A 129 18.17 3.00 -11.10
N LEU A 130 17.76 3.85 -12.02
CA LEU A 130 17.99 3.74 -13.46
C LEU A 130 18.68 5.00 -13.96
N GLU A 131 19.66 4.86 -14.83
CA GLU A 131 20.28 6.01 -15.50
C GLU A 131 19.36 6.51 -16.63
N VAL A 132 19.27 7.83 -16.80
CA VAL A 132 18.44 8.42 -17.87
C VAL A 132 18.95 8.01 -19.25
N ALA A 133 20.26 7.75 -19.39
CA ALA A 133 20.89 7.25 -20.62
C ALA A 133 20.37 5.87 -21.05
N GLU A 134 19.76 5.10 -20.15
CA GLU A 134 19.17 3.78 -20.45
C GLU A 134 17.72 3.88 -20.94
N LEU A 135 17.15 5.08 -21.01
CA LEU A 135 15.77 5.32 -21.35
C LEU A 135 15.65 5.84 -22.78
N THR A 136 14.49 5.62 -23.38
CA THR A 136 14.10 6.22 -24.66
C THR A 136 12.63 6.64 -24.59
N PRO A 137 12.16 7.58 -25.44
CA PRO A 137 10.73 7.82 -25.58
C PRO A 137 9.96 6.51 -25.83
N GLY A 138 8.82 6.34 -25.14
CA GLY A 138 8.01 5.12 -25.13
C GLY A 138 8.43 4.10 -24.07
N THR A 139 9.58 4.26 -23.41
CA THR A 139 9.96 3.40 -22.28
C THR A 139 8.94 3.54 -21.15
N GLN A 140 8.47 2.41 -20.64
CA GLN A 140 7.59 2.35 -19.47
C GLN A 140 8.35 1.88 -18.24
N LEU A 141 8.11 2.57 -17.13
CA LEU A 141 8.71 2.28 -15.83
C LEU A 141 7.61 1.96 -14.83
N CYS A 142 7.77 0.88 -14.08
CA CYS A 142 6.96 0.64 -12.89
C CYS A 142 7.73 1.16 -11.66
N VAL A 143 7.03 1.90 -10.82
CA VAL A 143 7.55 2.47 -9.57
C VAL A 143 6.65 1.98 -8.45
N VAL A 144 7.22 1.30 -7.47
CA VAL A 144 6.45 0.68 -6.39
C VAL A 144 7.04 1.10 -5.06
N ASN A 145 6.18 1.56 -4.16
CA ASN A 145 6.50 1.75 -2.75
C ASN A 145 5.62 0.82 -1.89
N LYS A 146 5.64 1.00 -0.57
CA LYS A 146 4.88 0.14 0.35
C LYS A 146 3.36 0.14 0.17
N ALA A 147 2.79 1.13 -0.51
CA ALA A 147 1.35 1.32 -0.63
C ALA A 147 0.88 1.58 -2.07
N ASN A 148 1.66 2.31 -2.86
CA ASN A 148 1.25 2.86 -4.15
C ASN A 148 2.09 2.27 -5.28
N VAL A 149 1.49 2.24 -6.47
CA VAL A 149 2.12 1.84 -7.72
C VAL A 149 1.98 2.99 -8.72
N GLY A 150 3.05 3.33 -9.41
CA GLY A 150 3.05 4.25 -10.55
C GLY A 150 3.56 3.55 -11.80
N LEU A 151 2.83 3.67 -12.89
CA LEU A 151 3.30 3.37 -14.24
C LEU A 151 3.64 4.69 -14.93
N ILE A 152 4.91 4.87 -15.27
CA ILE A 152 5.44 6.07 -15.90
C ILE A 152 5.81 5.77 -17.34
N GLU A 153 5.28 6.52 -18.30
CA GLU A 153 5.66 6.42 -19.71
C GLU A 153 6.49 7.64 -20.11
N ILE A 154 7.74 7.40 -20.50
CA ILE A 154 8.66 8.46 -20.90
C ILE A 154 8.25 8.99 -22.27
N ARG A 155 8.01 10.30 -22.38
CA ARG A 155 7.65 10.99 -23.62
C ARG A 155 8.82 11.71 -24.25
N ALA A 156 9.64 12.36 -23.43
CA ALA A 156 10.87 13.01 -23.88
C ALA A 156 11.90 13.00 -22.75
N LEU A 157 13.16 12.84 -23.13
CA LEU A 157 14.30 12.94 -22.23
C LEU A 157 14.76 14.40 -22.13
N PRO A 158 15.43 14.78 -21.03
CA PRO A 158 16.10 16.07 -20.92
C PRO A 158 17.11 16.26 -22.06
N ASP A 159 17.04 17.39 -22.76
CA ASP A 159 18.10 17.84 -23.68
C ASP A 159 19.19 18.57 -22.89
N PRO A 160 20.44 18.07 -22.83
CA PRO A 160 21.51 18.72 -22.08
C PRO A 160 21.95 20.06 -22.68
N LYS A 161 21.56 20.38 -23.92
CA LYS A 161 21.90 21.64 -24.61
C LYS A 161 20.81 22.71 -24.48
N ALA A 162 19.64 22.35 -23.97
CA ALA A 162 18.52 23.28 -23.82
C ALA A 162 18.72 24.20 -22.61
N SER A 163 18.27 25.46 -22.74
CA SER A 163 18.28 26.43 -21.63
C SER A 163 17.35 26.04 -20.48
N SER A 164 16.37 25.17 -20.75
CA SER A 164 15.50 24.55 -19.76
C SER A 164 15.23 23.13 -20.21
N SER A 165 15.67 22.17 -19.40
CA SER A 165 15.65 20.76 -19.74
C SER A 165 14.72 20.01 -18.81
N TYR A 166 13.84 19.19 -19.37
CA TYR A 166 12.80 18.49 -18.62
C TYR A 166 12.75 17.03 -19.03
N LEU A 167 12.58 16.17 -18.03
CA LEU A 167 12.00 14.86 -18.26
C LEU A 167 10.49 15.07 -18.49
N THR A 168 9.99 14.60 -19.62
CA THR A 168 8.56 14.66 -19.93
C THR A 168 7.96 13.26 -19.93
N PHE A 169 6.84 13.07 -19.23
CA PHE A 169 6.23 11.75 -19.08
C PHE A 169 4.72 11.79 -18.80
N ASP A 170 4.05 10.68 -19.07
CA ASP A 170 2.69 10.39 -18.61
C ASP A 170 2.77 9.48 -17.37
N ALA A 171 1.80 9.59 -16.47
CA ALA A 171 1.74 8.80 -15.23
C ALA A 171 0.34 8.22 -15.02
N THR A 172 0.28 6.92 -14.70
CA THR A 172 -0.90 6.26 -14.15
C THR A 172 -0.56 5.78 -12.74
N ILE A 173 -1.33 6.21 -11.73
CA ILE A 173 -1.03 5.98 -10.32
C ILE A 173 -2.20 5.25 -9.67
N TRP A 174 -1.89 4.13 -9.03
CA TRP A 174 -2.82 3.37 -8.19
C TRP A 174 -2.42 3.52 -6.74
N ARG A 175 -3.29 4.12 -5.94
CA ARG A 175 -3.09 4.29 -4.49
C ARG A 175 -3.55 3.06 -3.74
N GLN A 176 -2.85 2.72 -2.66
CA GLN A 176 -3.18 1.58 -1.80
C GLN A 176 -3.29 0.24 -2.56
N ALA A 177 -2.55 0.10 -3.66
CA ALA A 177 -2.58 -1.06 -4.54
C ALA A 177 -1.57 -2.14 -4.12
N VAL A 178 -0.65 -1.82 -3.22
CA VAL A 178 0.23 -2.80 -2.59
C VAL A 178 -0.38 -3.21 -1.26
N ARG A 179 -0.65 -4.51 -1.10
CA ARG A 179 -1.15 -5.05 0.15
C ARG A 179 -0.07 -4.88 1.23
N PRO A 180 -0.40 -4.33 2.41
CA PRO A 180 0.52 -4.35 3.54
C PRO A 180 0.92 -5.80 3.82
N GLU A 181 2.21 -6.10 3.94
CA GLU A 181 2.60 -7.43 4.43
C GLU A 181 1.91 -7.65 5.78
N GLY A 182 1.15 -8.75 5.87
CA GLY A 182 0.32 -9.02 7.02
C GLY A 182 1.17 -9.06 8.28
N THR A 183 0.86 -8.22 9.26
CA THR A 183 1.20 -8.48 10.65
C THR A 183 0.46 -9.74 11.06
N HIS A 184 1.18 -10.86 11.05
CA HIS A 184 0.80 -12.09 11.72
C HIS A 184 1.17 -12.02 13.19
#